data_AF-A0A0Q5GY58-F1
#
_entry.id   AF-A0A0Q5GY58-F1
#
_cell.length_a   1.000
_cell.length_b   1.000
_cell.length_c   1.000
_cell.angle_alpha   90.00
_cell.angle_beta   90.00
_cell.angle_gamma   90.00
#
_symmetry.space_group_name_H-M   'P 1'
#
loop_
_entity.id
_entity.type
_entity.pdbx_description
1 polymer ?
#
loop_
_entity_poly.entity_id
_entity_poly.type
_entity_poly.pdbx_seq_one_letter_code
_entity_poly.pdbx_strand_id
1 'polypeptide(L)' 'MDTLSNSLAAADMAHTLHPNTNLRAHEAQGPMVIARGEGIRVWDDKGKEYIEGLAGLWSVGA' A
#
# COMPACT_ATOMS: atom_id res chain seq x y z
N MET A 1 -1.28 4.43 26.29
CA MET A 1 -1.86 3.14 25.89
C MET A 1 -2.03 3.20 24.40
N ASP A 2 -1.17 2.50 23.65
CA ASP A 2 -1.34 2.39 22.21
C ASP A 2 -2.64 1.62 21.94
N THR A 3 -3.60 2.29 21.33
CA THR A 3 -4.84 1.67 20.89
C THR A 3 -4.52 0.65 19.80
N LEU A 4 -4.69 -0.63 20.10
CA LEU A 4 -4.56 -1.70 19.10
C LEU A 4 -5.65 -1.49 18.04
N SER A 5 -5.23 -1.18 16.82
CA SER A 5 -6.09 -1.01 15.66
C SER A 5 -6.03 -2.27 14.81
N ASN A 6 -7.19 -2.86 14.47
CA ASN A 6 -7.29 -4.01 13.57
C ASN A 6 -7.29 -3.62 12.09
N SER A 7 -6.79 -2.42 11.75
CA SER A 7 -6.65 -2.00 10.36
C SER A 7 -5.44 -2.67 9.70
N LEU A 8 -5.53 -2.92 8.39
CA LEU A 8 -4.41 -3.45 7.61
C LEU A 8 -3.19 -2.53 7.69
N ALA A 9 -3.39 -1.21 7.68
CA ALA A 9 -2.33 -0.22 7.84
C ALA A 9 -1.61 -0.35 9.19
N ALA A 10 -2.34 -0.52 10.30
CA ALA A 10 -1.73 -0.71 11.61
C ALA A 10 -0.96 -2.03 11.71
N ALA A 11 -1.52 -3.11 11.16
CA ALA A 11 -0.83 -4.40 11.10
C ALA A 11 0.45 -4.33 10.26
N ASP A 12 0.41 -3.63 9.12
CA ASP A 12 1.57 -3.42 8.25
C ASP A 12 2.70 -2.65 8.95
N MET A 13 2.39 -1.49 9.54
CA MET A 13 3.38 -0.68 10.26
C MET A 13 4.03 -1.44 11.43
N ALA A 14 3.28 -2.34 12.08
CA ALA A 14 3.79 -3.09 13.22
C ALA A 14 4.69 -4.27 12.85
N HIS A 15 4.58 -4.83 11.64
CA HIS A 15 5.20 -6.13 11.31
C HIS A 15 5.98 -6.17 9.99
N THR A 16 5.84 -5.18 9.12
CA THR A 16 6.45 -5.20 7.77
C THR A 16 7.55 -4.17 7.63
N LEU A 17 8.74 -4.61 7.23
CA LEU A 17 9.83 -3.73 6.80
C LEU A 17 9.79 -3.56 5.29
N HIS A 18 9.31 -2.41 4.80
CA HIS A 18 9.12 -2.18 3.37
C HIS A 18 10.44 -1.94 2.62
N PRO A 19 10.67 -2.63 1.48
CA PRO A 19 11.81 -2.35 0.61
C PRO A 19 11.67 -0.97 -0.06
N ASN A 20 12.81 -0.34 -0.39
CA ASN A 20 12.87 0.93 -1.13
C ASN A 20 11.98 2.06 -0.56
N THR A 21 11.76 2.06 0.75
CA THR A 21 10.84 2.97 1.45
C THR A 21 11.59 3.74 2.54
N ASN A 22 11.27 5.02 2.72
CA ASN A 22 11.74 5.76 3.89
C ASN A 22 10.92 5.32 5.12
N LEU A 23 11.54 4.51 5.98
CA LEU A 23 10.85 3.88 7.11
C LEU A 23 10.36 4.89 8.15
N ARG A 24 11.05 6.01 8.36
CA ARG A 24 10.57 7.06 9.30
C ARG A 24 9.37 7.81 8.76
N ALA A 25 9.32 8.04 7.45
CA ALA A 25 8.14 8.60 6.82
C ALA A 25 6.97 7.60 6.85
N HIS A 26 7.25 6.31 6.64
CA HIS A 26 6.26 5.23 6.70
C HIS A 26 5.62 5.10 8.09
N GLU A 27 6.42 5.11 9.17
CA GLU A 27 5.91 5.13 10.55
C GLU A 27 4.93 6.29 10.82
N ALA A 28 5.16 7.45 10.21
CA ALA A 28 4.34 8.64 10.42
C ALA A 28 3.09 8.72 9.53
N GLN A 29 3.17 8.20 8.30
CA GLN A 29 2.12 8.36 7.27
C GLN A 29 1.29 7.09 7.05
N GLY A 30 1.87 5.92 7.35
CA GLY A 30 1.32 4.62 7.03
C GLY A 30 1.41 4.25 5.54
N PRO A 31 1.06 3.00 5.20
CA PRO A 31 1.08 2.51 3.83
C PRO A 31 -0.13 3.02 3.03
N MET A 32 0.00 2.99 1.71
CA MET A 32 -1.15 2.92 0.81
C MET A 32 -1.44 1.45 0.52
N VAL A 33 -2.59 0.94 0.97
CA VAL A 33 -2.99 -0.45 0.75
C VAL A 33 -3.77 -0.56 -0.56
N ILE A 34 -3.23 -1.31 -1.53
CA ILE A 34 -3.93 -1.63 -2.79
C ILE A 34 -4.75 -2.92 -2.60
N ALA A 35 -6.04 -2.87 -2.91
CA ALA A 35 -7.00 -3.95 -2.63
C ALA A 35 -7.49 -4.71 -3.87
N ARG A 36 -7.50 -4.09 -5.06
CA ARG A 36 -7.88 -4.75 -6.32
C ARG A 36 -7.18 -4.16 -7.54
N GLY A 37 -7.14 -4.90 -8.64
CA GLY A 37 -6.70 -4.44 -9.96
C GLY A 37 -7.57 -4.98 -11.10
N GLU A 38 -7.68 -4.22 -12.19
CA GLU A 38 -8.46 -4.54 -13.39
C GLU A 38 -7.92 -3.75 -14.60
N GLY A 39 -7.42 -4.45 -15.61
CA GLY A 39 -6.71 -3.81 -16.72
C GLY A 39 -5.53 -2.98 -16.23
N ILE A 40 -5.44 -1.72 -16.67
CA ILE A 40 -4.38 -0.78 -16.24
C ILE A 40 -4.72 -0.01 -14.95
N ARG A 41 -5.78 -0.41 -14.22
CA ARG A 41 -6.29 0.33 -13.05
C ARG A 41 -6.12 -0.49 -11.78
N VAL A 42 -5.83 0.20 -10.68
CA VAL A 42 -5.79 -0.36 -9.33
C VAL A 42 -6.62 0.49 -8.38
N TRP A 43 -7.13 -0.11 -7.30
CA TRP A 43 -7.90 0.61 -6.27
C TRP A 43 -7.30 0.38 -4.90
N ASP A 44 -7.25 1.44 -4.10
CA ASP A 44 -6.90 1.34 -2.69
C ASP A 44 -8.04 0.72 -1.85
N ASP A 45 -7.73 0.42 -0.60
CA ASP A 45 -8.67 -0.12 0.39
C ASP A 45 -9.82 0.82 0.77
N LYS A 46 -9.77 2.09 0.31
CA LYS A 46 -10.83 3.09 0.44
C LYS A 46 -11.66 3.24 -0.85
N GLY A 47 -11.34 2.46 -1.89
CA GLY A 47 -12.06 2.43 -3.16
C GLY A 47 -11.64 3.52 -4.15
N LYS A 48 -10.58 4.29 -3.89
CA LYS A 48 -10.07 5.27 -4.86
C LYS A 48 -9.27 4.56 -5.94
N GLU A 49 -9.53 4.95 -7.19
CA GLU A 49 -8.90 4.38 -8.38
C GLU A 49 -7.62 5.15 -8.76
N TYR A 50 -6.64 4.41 -9.30
CA TYR A 50 -5.41 4.92 -9.87
C TYR A 50 -5.12 4.21 -11.22
N ILE A 51 -4.52 4.93 -12.16
CA ILE A 51 -3.86 4.30 -13.31
C ILE A 51 -2.51 3.76 -12.85
N GLU A 52 -2.27 2.48 -13.07
CA GLU A 52 -1.00 1.83 -12.73
C GLU A 52 0.03 2.06 -13.86
N GLY A 53 0.69 3.21 -13.82
CA GLY A 53 1.56 3.69 -14.90
C GLY A 53 2.90 2.97 -15.04
N LEU A 54 3.31 2.18 -14.04
CA LEU A 54 4.59 1.44 -14.06
C LEU A 54 4.41 -0.05 -14.33
N ALA A 55 3.16 -0.52 -14.53
CA ALA A 55 2.86 -1.94 -14.58
C ALA A 55 3.40 -2.66 -13.31
N GLY A 56 3.14 -2.08 -12.14
CA GLY A 56 3.62 -2.55 -10.84
C GLY A 56 5.12 -2.27 -10.68
N LEU A 57 5.93 -3.32 -10.72
CA LEU A 57 7.38 -3.21 -10.85
C LEU A 57 7.82 -3.71 -12.23
N TRP A 58 7.31 -3.08 -13.29
CA TRP A 58 7.69 -3.38 -14.69
C TRP A 58 7.38 -4.82 -15.13
N SER A 59 6.43 -5.48 -14.47
CA SER A 59 6.29 -6.94 -14.55
C SER A 59 4.97 -7.41 -15.17
N VAL A 60 3.93 -6.58 -15.13
CA VAL A 60 2.60 -6.93 -15.66
C VAL A 60 2.32 -6.26 -17.02
N GLY A 61 3.38 -5.99 -17.79
CA GLY A 61 3.29 -5.64 -19.20
C GLY A 61 2.95 -6.87 -20.04
N ALA A 62 2.08 -6.69 -21.03
CA ALA A 62 1.76 -7.71 -22.03
C ALA A 62 2.92 -7.88 -23.04
#